data_AF-A0A6B8RKM5-F1
#
_entry.id   AF-A0A6B8RKM5-F1
#
_cell.length_a   1.000
_cell.length_b   1.000
_cell.length_c   1.000
_cell.angle_alpha   90.00
_cell.angle_beta   90.00
_cell.angle_gamma   90.00
#
_symmetry.space_group_name_H-M   'P 1'
#
loop_
_entity.id
_entity.type
_entity.pdbx_description
1 polymer ?
#
loop_
_entity_poly.entity_id
_entity_poly.type
_entity_poly.pdbx_seq_one_letter_code
_entity_poly.pdbx_strand_id
1 'polypeptide(L)'
;MGYYFRGMISTDNIVNISRDKYKNLNIINLYNNLVIIPLTDELFDEVNENRSVSIKNYKYFTDRIGLFCSNISMISKIAYVEAEYFGGIGSQNGIVWDKEKVFFEETLSDNAINKALEILGIKKSKDKDEFDTVGFGRHRNVDDWITVNNRYSTNGHDSVGVCSAAAPLFY
;
A
#
# COMPACT_ATOMS: atom_id res chain seq x y z
N MET A 1 7.82 16.92 14.23
CA MET A 1 7.12 15.65 13.95
C MET A 1 7.32 15.33 12.49
N GLY A 2 7.89 14.18 12.17
CA GLY A 2 8.11 13.79 10.78
C GLY A 2 7.04 12.85 10.24
N TYR A 3 6.90 12.80 8.92
CA TYR A 3 6.07 11.83 8.20
C TYR A 3 7.00 10.93 7.42
N TYR A 4 6.92 9.62 7.67
CA TYR A 4 7.74 8.63 7.01
C TYR A 4 6.84 7.53 6.46
N PHE A 5 6.73 7.48 5.14
CA PHE A 5 6.00 6.42 4.48
C PHE A 5 6.86 5.81 3.39
N ARG A 6 6.83 4.48 3.30
CA ARG A 6 7.38 3.72 2.19
C ARG A 6 6.49 2.53 1.92
N GLY A 7 6.21 2.28 0.66
CA GLY A 7 5.31 1.20 0.30
C GLY A 7 4.94 1.21 -1.16
N MET A 8 4.19 0.18 -1.53
CA MET A 8 3.67 0.01 -2.87
C MET A 8 2.18 0.28 -2.90
N ILE A 9 1.69 0.75 -4.04
CA ILE A 9 0.30 1.10 -4.27
C ILE A 9 -0.11 0.46 -5.58
N SER A 10 -1.20 -0.29 -5.58
CA SER A 10 -1.71 -0.93 -6.77
C SER A 10 -3.22 -1.10 -6.67
N THR A 11 -3.81 -1.72 -7.68
CA THR A 11 -5.22 -2.13 -7.66
C THR A 11 -5.39 -3.52 -7.04
N ASP A 12 -6.54 -3.80 -6.46
CA ASP A 12 -6.90 -5.04 -5.76
C ASP A 12 -6.81 -6.33 -6.59
N ASN A 13 -6.67 -6.23 -7.92
CA ASN A 13 -6.40 -7.36 -8.81
C ASN A 13 -5.13 -8.15 -8.46
N ILE A 14 -4.18 -7.56 -7.73
CA ILE A 14 -2.89 -8.20 -7.37
C ILE A 14 -2.98 -9.15 -6.16
N VAL A 15 -4.06 -9.04 -5.38
CA VAL A 15 -4.12 -9.53 -3.98
C VAL A 15 -3.98 -11.04 -3.86
N ASN A 16 -4.35 -11.78 -4.91
CA ASN A 16 -4.40 -13.25 -4.86
C ASN A 16 -3.09 -13.93 -5.28
N ILE A 17 -2.17 -13.25 -5.98
CA ILE A 17 -0.97 -13.91 -6.56
C ILE A 17 0.27 -13.71 -5.67
N SER A 18 0.35 -12.61 -4.92
CA SER A 18 1.54 -12.26 -4.15
C SER A 18 1.55 -12.79 -2.71
N ARG A 19 0.39 -13.15 -2.13
CA ARG A 19 0.29 -13.61 -0.72
C ARG A 19 1.02 -14.92 -0.45
N ASP A 20 1.02 -15.85 -1.41
CA ASP A 20 1.67 -17.16 -1.21
C ASP A 20 3.20 -17.09 -1.29
N LYS A 21 3.75 -16.01 -1.86
CA LYS A 21 5.19 -15.87 -2.10
C LYS A 21 5.92 -15.17 -0.95
N TYR A 22 5.25 -14.29 -0.20
CA TYR A 22 5.86 -13.46 0.84
C TYR A 22 5.03 -13.51 2.12
N LYS A 23 5.65 -13.96 3.21
CA LYS A 23 5.01 -14.17 4.52
C LYS A 23 4.66 -12.84 5.21
N ASN A 24 5.50 -11.82 5.03
CA ASN A 24 5.32 -10.51 5.67
C ASN A 24 4.55 -9.51 4.79
N LEU A 25 3.96 -9.98 3.69
CA LEU A 25 3.24 -9.12 2.76
C LEU A 25 1.86 -8.78 3.32
N ASN A 26 1.75 -7.55 3.83
CA ASN A 26 0.50 -6.98 4.32
C ASN A 26 -0.17 -6.15 3.22
N ILE A 27 -1.42 -6.49 2.90
CA ILE A 27 -2.23 -5.75 1.93
C ILE A 27 -3.35 -5.02 2.66
N ILE A 28 -3.40 -3.71 2.48
CA ILE A 28 -4.35 -2.84 3.14
C ILE A 28 -5.23 -2.17 2.09
N ASN A 29 -6.53 -2.38 2.19
CA ASN A 29 -7.50 -1.69 1.34
C ASN A 29 -7.56 -0.21 1.74
N LEU A 30 -7.49 0.66 0.75
CA LEU A 30 -7.35 2.10 0.98
C LEU A 30 -8.61 2.88 0.61
N TYR A 31 -8.80 3.07 -0.69
CA TYR A 31 -9.92 3.81 -1.26
C TYR A 31 -10.27 3.17 -2.61
N ASN A 32 -11.57 2.99 -2.85
CA ASN A 32 -12.08 2.24 -4.00
C ASN A 32 -11.44 0.84 -4.10
N ASN A 33 -10.85 0.55 -5.25
CA ASN A 33 -10.19 -0.71 -5.58
C ASN A 33 -8.66 -0.63 -5.41
N LEU A 34 -8.16 0.33 -4.63
CA LEU A 34 -6.74 0.48 -4.38
C LEU A 34 -6.32 -0.19 -3.09
N VAL A 35 -5.13 -0.77 -3.18
CA VAL A 35 -4.45 -1.42 -2.09
C VAL A 35 -3.09 -0.79 -1.86
N ILE A 36 -2.71 -0.70 -0.59
CA ILE A 36 -1.35 -0.38 -0.17
C ILE A 36 -0.69 -1.67 0.31
N ILE A 37 0.56 -1.84 -0.07
CA ILE A 37 1.49 -2.80 0.53
C ILE A 37 2.57 -1.99 1.25
N PRO A 38 2.44 -1.79 2.58
CA PRO A 38 3.45 -1.07 3.34
C PRO A 38 4.77 -1.83 3.30
N LEU A 39 5.87 -1.15 3.02
CA LEU A 39 7.19 -1.76 3.06
C LEU A 39 7.70 -1.73 4.50
N THR A 40 7.34 -2.74 5.27
CA THR A 40 7.83 -2.94 6.65
C THR A 40 9.29 -3.39 6.63
N ASP A 41 10.00 -3.30 7.75
CA ASP A 41 11.37 -3.81 7.82
C ASP A 41 11.41 -5.32 7.55
N GLU A 42 10.42 -6.09 8.02
CA GLU A 42 10.31 -7.53 7.77
C GLU A 42 10.07 -7.84 6.30
N LEU A 43 9.20 -7.09 5.62
CA LEU A 43 8.98 -7.27 4.18
C LEU A 43 10.20 -6.82 3.38
N PHE A 44 10.88 -5.75 3.79
CA PHE A 44 12.11 -5.30 3.18
C PHE A 44 13.20 -6.37 3.26
N ASP A 45 13.41 -6.96 4.43
CA ASP A 45 14.39 -8.03 4.64
C ASP A 45 14.02 -9.29 3.86
N GLU A 46 12.74 -9.65 3.82
CA GLU A 46 12.23 -10.81 3.08
C GLU A 46 12.41 -10.64 1.56
N VAL A 47 12.12 -9.46 1.00
CA VAL A 47 12.31 -9.19 -0.43
C VAL A 47 13.80 -9.15 -0.78
N ASN A 48 14.63 -8.54 0.08
CA ASN A 48 16.04 -8.34 -0.23
C ASN A 48 16.92 -9.56 0.05
N GLU A 49 16.52 -10.49 0.93
CA GLU A 49 17.26 -11.70 1.31
C GLU A 49 18.78 -11.46 1.54
N ASN A 50 19.14 -10.31 2.12
CA ASN A 50 20.53 -9.85 2.33
C ASN A 50 21.38 -9.65 1.05
N ARG A 51 20.77 -9.52 -0.13
CA ARG A 51 21.45 -9.31 -1.42
C ARG A 51 20.68 -8.35 -2.31
N SER A 52 20.93 -7.05 -2.14
CA SER A 52 20.28 -6.02 -2.96
C SER A 52 21.20 -4.85 -3.22
N VAL A 53 20.98 -4.16 -4.33
CA VAL A 53 21.62 -2.90 -4.68
C VAL A 53 20.62 -1.79 -4.45
N SER A 54 20.95 -0.86 -3.55
CA SER A 54 20.17 0.35 -3.34
C SER A 54 20.21 1.22 -4.59
N ILE A 55 19.06 1.75 -4.99
CA ILE A 55 18.94 2.63 -6.15
C ILE A 55 19.21 4.07 -5.72
N LYS A 56 19.95 4.81 -6.55
CA LYS A 56 20.31 6.21 -6.28
C LYS A 56 19.06 7.08 -6.10
N ASN A 57 19.12 8.06 -5.19
CA ASN A 57 18.04 8.98 -4.80
C ASN A 57 16.91 8.37 -3.96
N TYR A 58 16.89 7.05 -3.78
CA TYR A 58 15.98 6.38 -2.87
C TYR A 58 16.70 5.93 -1.60
N LYS A 59 15.94 5.84 -0.51
CA LYS A 59 16.50 5.40 0.78
C LYS A 59 16.34 3.91 1.01
N TYR A 60 15.22 3.34 0.56
CA TYR A 60 14.83 1.95 0.76
C TYR A 60 14.49 1.23 -0.55
N PHE A 61 14.44 1.92 -1.68
CA PHE A 61 14.26 1.26 -2.98
C PHE A 61 15.51 0.48 -3.39
N THR A 62 15.30 -0.76 -3.82
CA THR A 62 16.34 -1.67 -4.28
C THR A 62 15.97 -2.28 -5.63
N ASP A 63 16.95 -2.85 -6.32
CA ASP A 63 16.75 -3.63 -7.54
C ASP A 63 15.73 -4.77 -7.35
N ARG A 64 15.76 -5.45 -6.20
CA ARG A 64 14.82 -6.53 -5.87
C ARG A 64 13.39 -6.04 -5.65
N ILE A 65 13.20 -4.89 -5.01
CA ILE A 65 11.88 -4.25 -4.91
C ILE A 65 11.42 -3.82 -6.31
N GLY A 66 12.32 -3.32 -7.16
CA GLY A 66 12.03 -3.03 -8.56
C GLY A 66 11.56 -4.26 -9.35
N LEU A 67 12.23 -5.40 -9.17
CA LEU A 67 11.84 -6.68 -9.78
C LEU A 67 10.48 -7.16 -9.25
N PHE A 68 10.24 -7.02 -7.94
CA PHE A 68 8.95 -7.32 -7.34
C PHE A 68 7.82 -6.50 -7.99
N CYS A 69 8.00 -5.18 -8.08
CA CYS A 69 7.04 -4.29 -8.73
C CYS A 69 6.88 -4.61 -10.22
N SER A 70 7.97 -4.85 -10.94
CA SER A 70 7.95 -5.21 -12.36
C SER A 70 7.10 -6.46 -12.61
N ASN A 71 7.28 -7.51 -11.81
CA ASN A 71 6.49 -8.74 -11.94
C ASN A 71 5.00 -8.50 -11.68
N ILE A 72 4.65 -7.70 -10.68
CA ILE A 72 3.25 -7.35 -10.39
C ILE A 72 2.65 -6.51 -11.53
N SER A 73 3.46 -5.65 -12.15
CA SER A 73 3.02 -4.77 -13.24
C SER A 73 2.58 -5.50 -14.52
N MET A 74 2.86 -6.80 -14.64
CA MET A 74 2.27 -7.64 -15.70
C MET A 74 0.75 -7.76 -15.57
N ILE A 75 0.24 -7.73 -14.33
CA ILE A 75 -1.18 -7.93 -14.00
C ILE A 75 -1.87 -6.59 -13.87
N SER A 76 -1.29 -5.66 -13.12
CA SER A 76 -1.82 -4.32 -12.97
C SER A 76 -0.74 -3.32 -12.62
N LYS A 77 -0.95 -2.05 -13.00
CA LYS A 77 -0.06 -0.96 -12.64
C LYS A 77 0.22 -0.92 -11.14
N ILE A 78 1.47 -0.67 -10.80
CA ILE A 78 1.93 -0.59 -9.41
C ILE A 78 2.90 0.57 -9.28
N ALA A 79 2.74 1.35 -8.22
CA ALA A 79 3.66 2.39 -7.83
C ALA A 79 4.43 1.96 -6.59
N TYR A 80 5.71 2.33 -6.52
CA TYR A 80 6.47 2.37 -5.28
C TYR A 80 6.69 3.83 -4.90
N VAL A 81 6.48 4.16 -3.64
CA VAL A 81 6.65 5.53 -3.14
C VAL A 81 7.42 5.57 -1.83
N GLU A 82 8.20 6.63 -1.66
CA GLU A 82 8.83 7.02 -0.40
C GLU A 82 8.49 8.48 -0.11
N ALA A 83 8.19 8.79 1.14
CA ALA A 83 8.06 10.15 1.63
C ALA A 83 8.79 10.28 2.95
N GLU A 84 9.61 11.32 3.05
CA GLU A 84 10.32 11.71 4.27
C GLU A 84 10.12 13.21 4.47
N TYR A 85 9.31 13.60 5.45
CA TYR A 85 9.14 14.99 5.87
C TYR A 85 9.63 15.18 7.29
N PHE A 86 10.48 16.18 7.52
CA PHE A 86 10.91 16.59 8.86
C PHE A 86 10.75 18.11 9.01
N GLY A 87 9.88 18.54 9.93
CA GLY A 87 9.69 19.98 10.20
C GLY A 87 9.10 20.78 9.03
N GLY A 88 8.34 20.13 8.14
CA GLY A 88 7.75 20.77 6.95
C GLY A 88 8.67 20.79 5.72
N ILE A 89 9.89 20.29 5.84
CA ILE A 89 10.84 20.14 4.73
C ILE A 89 11.03 18.64 4.49
N GLY A 90 10.92 18.21 3.24
CA GLY A 90 11.00 16.81 2.90
C GLY A 90 11.12 16.60 1.41
N SER A 91 11.17 15.34 1.01
CA SER A 91 11.05 14.98 -0.40
C SER A 91 10.26 13.70 -0.54
N GLN A 92 9.67 13.55 -1.71
CA GLN A 92 8.98 12.34 -2.12
C GLN A 92 9.71 11.74 -3.32
N ASN A 93 9.68 10.41 -3.36
CA ASN A 93 10.06 9.62 -4.50
C ASN A 93 8.88 8.77 -4.93
N GLY A 94 8.72 8.59 -6.24
CA GLY A 94 7.66 7.80 -6.82
C GLY A 94 8.11 7.18 -8.14
N ILE A 95 7.89 5.88 -8.28
CA ILE A 95 8.16 5.15 -9.51
C ILE A 95 6.99 4.22 -9.79
N VAL A 96 6.54 4.21 -11.04
CA VAL A 96 5.35 3.47 -11.49
C VAL A 96 5.76 2.51 -12.59
N TRP A 97 5.30 1.27 -12.48
CA TRP A 97 5.45 0.26 -13.50
C TRP A 97 4.12 -0.05 -14.18
N ASP A 98 4.19 -0.27 -15.49
CA ASP A 98 3.11 -0.80 -16.31
C ASP A 98 3.71 -1.79 -17.31
N LYS A 99 3.24 -3.04 -17.32
CA LYS A 99 3.70 -4.10 -18.24
C LYS A 99 5.22 -4.29 -18.22
N GLU A 100 5.78 -4.47 -17.02
CA GLU A 100 7.21 -4.73 -16.72
C GLU A 100 8.16 -3.58 -17.09
N LYS A 101 7.61 -2.40 -17.39
CA LYS A 101 8.39 -1.22 -17.75
C LYS A 101 8.12 -0.10 -16.77
N VAL A 102 9.18 0.65 -16.46
CA VAL A 102 9.05 1.93 -15.76
C VAL A 102 8.26 2.87 -16.67
N PHE A 103 7.05 3.20 -16.24
CA PHE A 103 6.16 4.13 -16.91
C PHE A 103 6.43 5.56 -16.48
N PHE A 104 6.75 5.75 -15.20
CA PHE A 104 7.02 7.05 -14.61
C PHE A 104 8.01 6.91 -13.46
N GLU A 105 8.89 7.88 -13.31
CA GLU A 105 9.80 7.99 -12.18
C GLU A 105 10.04 9.47 -11.88
N GLU A 106 9.90 9.84 -10.61
CA GLU A 106 10.24 11.15 -10.10
C GLU A 106 10.83 11.02 -8.70
N THR A 107 12.01 11.61 -8.50
CA THR A 107 12.76 11.55 -7.23
C THR A 107 13.04 12.94 -6.71
N LEU A 108 13.15 13.09 -5.39
CA LEU A 108 13.47 14.34 -4.71
C LEU A 108 12.48 15.48 -5.04
N SER A 109 11.19 15.15 -5.16
CA SER A 109 10.12 16.08 -5.55
C SER A 109 9.03 16.16 -4.48
N ASP A 110 8.33 17.28 -4.38
CA ASP A 110 7.24 17.44 -3.41
C ASP A 110 5.91 16.80 -3.88
N ASN A 111 5.84 16.39 -5.15
CA ASN A 111 4.60 15.94 -5.78
C ASN A 111 4.67 14.54 -6.43
N ALA A 112 5.76 13.80 -6.19
CA ALA A 112 5.98 12.50 -6.83
C ALA A 112 4.86 11.49 -6.51
N ILE A 113 4.34 11.50 -5.28
CA ILE A 113 3.25 10.59 -4.87
C ILE A 113 1.96 10.94 -5.58
N ASN A 114 1.55 12.23 -5.60
CA ASN A 114 0.32 12.64 -6.25
C ASN A 114 0.32 12.27 -7.75
N LYS A 115 1.43 12.49 -8.45
CA LYS A 115 1.55 12.07 -9.86
C LYS A 115 1.48 10.55 -10.03
N ALA A 116 2.13 9.79 -9.14
CA ALA A 116 2.03 8.33 -9.16
C ALA A 116 0.57 7.86 -8.96
N LEU A 117 -0.15 8.46 -8.02
CA LEU A 117 -1.56 8.19 -7.75
C LEU A 117 -2.46 8.55 -8.93
N GLU A 118 -2.21 9.69 -9.58
CA GLU A 118 -2.91 10.10 -10.81
C GLU A 118 -2.72 9.07 -11.93
N ILE A 119 -1.50 8.57 -12.12
CA ILE A 119 -1.18 7.54 -13.13
C ILE A 119 -1.85 6.20 -12.82
N LEU A 120 -2.02 5.86 -11.54
CA LEU A 120 -2.80 4.71 -11.10
C LEU A 120 -4.32 4.90 -11.30
N GLY A 121 -4.76 6.09 -11.71
CA GLY A 121 -6.15 6.39 -12.06
C GLY A 121 -6.95 7.06 -10.95
N ILE A 122 -6.30 7.54 -9.88
CA ILE A 122 -6.97 8.33 -8.86
C ILE A 122 -7.28 9.70 -9.42
N LYS A 123 -8.52 10.14 -9.21
CA LYS A 123 -8.92 11.52 -9.44
C LYS A 123 -8.99 12.20 -8.08
N LYS A 124 -8.35 13.36 -7.95
CA LYS A 124 -8.58 14.28 -6.84
C LYS A 124 -10.07 14.48 -6.55
N SER A 125 -10.42 14.51 -5.27
CA SER A 125 -11.74 14.98 -4.83
C SER A 125 -11.77 16.51 -4.79
N LYS A 126 -12.96 17.11 -4.73
CA LYS A 126 -13.08 18.58 -4.64
C LYS A 126 -12.33 19.07 -3.40
N ASP A 127 -11.38 19.97 -3.60
CA ASP A 127 -10.55 20.63 -2.58
C ASP A 127 -9.54 19.73 -1.83
N LYS A 128 -9.18 18.56 -2.37
CA LYS A 128 -8.14 17.67 -1.82
C LYS A 128 -7.22 17.13 -2.91
N ASP A 129 -5.92 17.06 -2.65
CA ASP A 129 -4.98 16.38 -3.54
C ASP A 129 -5.16 14.85 -3.47
N GLU A 130 -4.57 14.11 -4.41
CA GLU A 130 -4.67 12.65 -4.48
C GLU A 130 -4.27 12.01 -3.14
N PHE A 131 -3.16 12.45 -2.54
CA PHE A 131 -2.68 12.02 -1.21
C PHE A 131 -3.73 12.16 -0.10
N ASP A 132 -4.39 13.31 -0.01
CA ASP A 132 -5.45 13.57 0.97
C ASP A 132 -6.75 12.85 0.64
N THR A 133 -7.02 12.68 -0.66
CA THR A 133 -8.19 11.97 -1.18
C THR A 133 -8.15 10.49 -0.79
N VAL A 134 -6.98 9.87 -0.90
CA VAL A 134 -6.81 8.46 -0.53
C VAL A 134 -6.57 8.25 0.97
N GLY A 135 -6.45 9.32 1.75
CA GLY A 135 -6.22 9.25 3.18
C GLY A 135 -4.83 8.74 3.54
N PHE A 136 -3.83 8.96 2.69
CA PHE A 136 -2.44 8.61 2.98
C PHE A 136 -1.92 9.30 4.25
N GLY A 137 -2.44 10.49 4.58
CA GLY A 137 -2.13 11.20 5.81
C GLY A 137 -2.75 10.61 7.10
N ARG A 138 -3.56 9.54 7.02
CA ARG A 138 -4.23 8.94 8.21
C ARG A 138 -3.25 8.35 9.21
N HIS A 139 -2.13 7.81 8.72
CA HIS A 139 -1.12 7.15 9.54
C HIS A 139 0.26 7.69 9.14
N ARG A 140 0.96 8.27 10.11
CA ARG A 140 2.24 8.95 9.88
C ARG A 140 3.45 8.00 9.86
N ASN A 141 3.25 6.77 10.33
CA ASN A 141 4.23 5.70 10.32
C ASN A 141 3.67 4.47 9.58
N VAL A 142 4.54 3.75 8.86
CA VAL A 142 4.24 2.50 8.16
C VAL A 142 3.67 1.42 9.09
N ASP A 143 4.11 1.36 10.35
CA ASP A 143 3.65 0.38 11.34
C ASP A 143 2.20 0.59 11.79
N ASP A 144 1.75 1.85 11.81
CA ASP A 144 0.38 2.21 12.21
C ASP A 144 -0.64 1.70 11.19
N TRP A 145 -0.24 1.52 9.92
CA TRP A 145 -1.07 0.92 8.88
C TRP A 145 -1.35 -0.56 9.15
N ILE A 146 -0.37 -1.32 9.65
CA ILE A 146 -0.50 -2.74 9.95
C ILE A 146 -1.46 -2.97 11.12
N THR A 147 -1.38 -2.11 12.14
CA THR A 147 -2.18 -2.23 13.36
C THR A 147 -3.68 -2.11 13.11
N VAL A 148 -4.10 -1.28 12.14
CA VAL A 148 -5.52 -1.11 11.78
C VAL A 148 -6.06 -2.32 11.03
N ASN A 149 -5.26 -2.94 10.16
CA ASN A 149 -5.67 -4.11 9.38
C ASN A 149 -5.97 -5.33 10.29
N ASN A 150 -5.27 -5.43 11.43
CA ASN A 150 -5.49 -6.49 12.41
C ASN A 150 -6.81 -6.32 13.22
N ARG A 151 -7.40 -5.12 13.24
CA ARG A 151 -8.71 -4.90 13.88
C ARG A 151 -9.90 -5.28 12.99
N TYR A 152 -9.68 -5.41 11.68
CA TYR A 152 -10.72 -5.88 10.74
C TYR A 152 -10.66 -7.39 10.47
N SER A 153 -9.64 -8.10 10.93
CA SER A 153 -9.57 -9.58 10.84
C SER A 153 -10.15 -10.33 12.04
N THR A 154 -10.70 -9.65 13.06
CA THR A 154 -11.25 -10.32 14.27
C THR A 154 -12.77 -10.27 14.42
N ASN A 155 -13.52 -9.64 13.50
CA ASN A 155 -15.00 -9.64 13.54
C ASN A 155 -15.63 -10.43 12.39
N GLY A 156 -15.15 -11.66 12.17
CA GLY A 156 -15.71 -12.61 11.21
C GLY A 156 -16.06 -13.97 11.81
N HIS A 157 -16.28 -14.05 13.12
CA HIS A 157 -16.91 -15.21 13.75
C HIS A 157 -18.30 -14.78 14.23
N ASP A 158 -19.19 -14.52 13.27
CA ASP A 158 -20.62 -14.65 13.52
C ASP A 158 -20.88 -16.12 13.85
N SER A 159 -20.81 -16.42 15.14
CA SER A 159 -21.37 -17.63 15.71
C SER A 159 -22.86 -17.65 15.35
N VAL A 160 -23.18 -18.47 14.34
CA VAL A 160 -24.50 -19.06 14.14
C VAL A 160 -24.83 -19.91 15.37
N GLY A 161 -25.25 -19.23 16.43
CA GLY A 161 -25.74 -19.79 17.67
C GLY A 161 -27.25 -19.71 17.72
N VAL A 162 -27.88 -20.83 17.41
CA VAL A 162 -29.30 -21.15 17.50
C VAL A 162 -29.95 -20.58 18.78
N CYS A 163 -31.02 -19.81 18.64
CA CYS A 163 -31.99 -19.57 19.72
C CYS A 163 -33.42 -19.51 19.15
N SER A 164 -33.99 -20.70 19.03
CA SER A 164 -35.37 -21.09 19.32
C SER A 164 -36.47 -20.05 19.12
N ALA A 165 -37.17 -20.15 17.98
CA ALA A 165 -38.55 -19.68 17.86
C ALA A 165 -39.44 -20.50 18.80
N ALA A 166 -39.98 -19.86 19.84
CA ALA A 166 -41.08 -20.40 20.63
C ALA A 166 -42.41 -19.87 20.06
N ALA A 167 -43.20 -20.78 19.50
CA ALA A 167 -44.65 -20.69 19.33
C ALA A 167 -45.17 -22.13 19.45
N PRO A 168 -46.31 -22.40 20.11
CA PRO A 168 -47.57 -21.71 19.82
C PRO A 168 -48.44 -21.34 21.04
N LEU A 169 -49.25 -20.29 20.87
CA LEU A 169 -50.53 -20.14 21.55
C LEU A 169 -51.61 -20.48 20.53
N PHE A 170 -52.28 -21.62 20.70
CA PHE A 170 -53.61 -21.85 20.14
C PHE A 170 -54.63 -21.70 21.27
N TYR A 171 -55.78 -21.15 20.87
CA TYR A 171 -56.99 -20.81 21.63
C TYR A 171 -57.46 -21.88 22.61
#